data_AF-A0A959EEW1-F1
#
_entry.id   AF-A0A959EEW1-F1
#
_cell.length_a   1.000
_cell.length_b   1.000
_cell.length_c   1.000
_cell.angle_alpha   90.00
_cell.angle_beta   90.00
_cell.angle_gamma   90.00
#
_symmetry.space_group_name_H-M   'P 1'
#
loop_
_entity.id
_entity.type
_entity.pdbx_description
1 polymer ?
#
loop_
_entity_poly.entity_id
_entity_poly.type
_entity_poly.pdbx_seq_one_letter_code
_entity_poly.pdbx_strand_id
1 'polypeptide(L)'
;MTYSYLRYALIALFWGLGMLLHVKLGLSQSWYLYLAGLLLLLSHILFGNVWMAFNSLKRGNPQQAEALLSQVWKPNWLLPRNRAYYFFTLGMLHLQHKKREQAKKYLQKAVSLGLRTPNDHALAQL
;
A
#
# COMPACT_ATOMS: atom_id res chain seq x y z
N MET A 1 -0.21 4.05 19.25
CA MET A 1 -0.10 5.17 18.30
C MET A 1 0.38 4.63 16.95
N THR A 2 -0.50 4.58 15.97
CA THR A 2 -0.28 3.93 14.67
C THR A 2 0.68 4.75 13.82
N TYR A 3 1.76 4.13 13.32
CA TYR A 3 2.78 4.73 12.44
C TYR A 3 2.21 5.54 11.25
N SER A 4 0.97 5.28 10.86
CA SER A 4 0.23 6.06 9.86
C SER A 4 0.03 7.52 10.27
N TYR A 5 -0.28 7.82 11.55
CA TYR A 5 -0.49 9.20 12.04
C TYR A 5 0.79 10.03 12.03
N LEU A 6 1.92 9.45 12.46
CA LEU A 6 3.22 10.12 12.45
C LEU A 6 3.63 10.52 11.02
N ARG A 7 3.28 9.68 10.04
CA ARG A 7 3.55 9.95 8.62
C ARG A 7 2.68 11.06 8.05
N TYR A 8 1.37 11.10 8.37
CA TYR A 8 0.51 12.22 7.96
C TYR A 8 0.95 13.54 8.58
N ALA A 9 1.40 13.52 9.84
CA ALA A 9 1.98 14.69 10.50
C ALA A 9 3.26 15.18 9.79
N LEU A 10 4.14 14.26 9.36
CA LEU A 10 5.33 14.59 8.56
C LEU A 10 4.97 15.17 7.18
N ILE A 11 3.98 14.60 6.50
CA ILE A 11 3.52 15.13 5.20
C ILE A 11 2.97 16.55 5.36
N ALA A 12 2.12 16.78 6.37
CA ALA A 12 1.57 18.10 6.66
C ALA A 12 2.66 19.10 7.07
N LEU A 13 3.65 18.67 7.85
CA LEU A 13 4.80 19.48 8.25
C LEU A 13 5.62 19.93 7.02
N PHE A 14 5.95 19.01 6.11
CA PHE A 14 6.73 19.32 4.91
C PHE A 14 5.97 20.20 3.92
N TRP A 15 4.66 19.97 3.76
CA TRP A 15 3.80 20.84 2.94
C TRP A 15 3.67 22.25 3.55
N GLY A 16 3.50 22.35 4.87
CA GLY A 16 3.43 23.63 5.59
C GLY A 16 4.75 24.40 5.57
N LEU A 17 5.89 23.72 5.79
CA LEU A 17 7.22 24.33 5.66
C LEU A 17 7.47 24.82 4.23
N GLY A 18 7.11 24.02 3.22
CA GLY A 18 7.22 24.39 1.81
C GLY A 18 6.41 25.64 1.48
N MET A 19 5.18 25.74 2.00
CA MET A 19 4.33 26.92 1.81
C MET A 19 4.91 28.17 2.50
N LEU A 20 5.47 28.04 3.70
CA LEU A 20 6.14 29.15 4.40
C LEU A 20 7.42 29.64 3.69
N LEU A 21 8.23 28.72 3.17
CA LEU A 21 9.43 29.04 2.39
C LEU A 21 9.07 29.70 1.05
N HIS A 22 7.97 29.28 0.43
CA HIS A 22 7.48 29.85 -0.81
C HIS A 22 7.10 31.33 -0.67
N VAL A 23 6.49 31.71 0.46
CA VAL A 23 6.13 33.12 0.75
C VAL A 23 7.39 33.98 0.99
N LYS A 24 8.49 33.41 1.50
CA LYS A 24 9.71 34.17 1.84
C LYS A 24 10.76 34.26 0.73
N LEU A 25 10.89 33.24 -0.13
CA LEU A 25 12.03 33.10 -1.06
C LEU A 25 11.63 33.00 -2.54
N GLY A 26 10.33 32.90 -2.84
CA GLY A 26 9.81 32.80 -4.21
C GLY A 26 9.92 31.41 -4.84
N LEU A 27 9.25 31.25 -5.98
CA LEU A 27 8.98 29.98 -6.66
C LEU A 27 10.26 29.28 -7.18
N SER A 28 11.28 30.06 -7.56
CA SER A 28 12.55 29.57 -8.12
C SER A 28 13.37 28.71 -7.13
N GLN A 29 13.33 29.02 -5.83
CA GLN A 29 14.08 28.29 -4.80
C GLN A 29 13.27 27.15 -4.15
N SER A 30 11.93 27.21 -4.23
CA SER A 30 11.05 26.26 -3.52
C SER A 30 10.65 25.03 -4.34
N TRP A 31 10.98 24.96 -5.64
CA TRP A 31 10.54 23.87 -6.51
C TRP A 31 11.02 22.48 -6.06
N TYR A 32 12.24 22.39 -5.48
CA TYR A 32 12.77 21.15 -4.92
C TYR A 32 11.94 20.64 -3.73
N LEU A 33 11.35 21.54 -2.93
CA LEU A 33 10.50 21.17 -1.79
C LEU A 33 9.15 20.64 -2.25
N TYR A 34 8.57 21.24 -3.30
CA TYR A 34 7.37 20.71 -3.93
C TYR A 34 7.61 19.36 -4.60
N LEU A 35 8.75 19.19 -5.29
CA LEU A 35 9.16 17.90 -5.85
C LEU A 35 9.39 16.84 -4.77
N ALA A 36 10.03 17.21 -3.65
CA ALA A 36 10.22 16.33 -2.50
C ALA A 36 8.89 15.94 -1.84
N GLY A 37 7.95 16.89 -1.68
CA GLY A 37 6.60 16.63 -1.18
C GLY A 37 5.80 15.71 -2.12
N LEU A 38 5.95 15.90 -3.43
CA LEU A 38 5.34 15.04 -4.45
C LEU A 38 5.94 13.63 -4.44
N LEU A 39 7.27 13.50 -4.33
CA LEU A 39 7.95 12.20 -4.21
C LEU A 39 7.59 11.49 -2.89
N LEU A 40 7.37 12.23 -1.81
CA LEU A 40 6.87 11.68 -0.54
C LEU A 40 5.44 11.17 -0.67
N LEU A 41 4.57 11.89 -1.37
CA LEU A 41 3.21 11.43 -1.69
C LEU A 41 3.22 10.20 -2.61
N LEU A 42 4.05 10.21 -3.66
CA LEU A 42 4.18 9.07 -4.56
C LEU A 42 4.73 7.85 -3.84
N SER A 43 5.78 8.01 -3.04
CA SER A 43 6.33 6.92 -2.23
C SER A 43 5.31 6.44 -1.20
N HIS A 44 4.48 7.31 -0.63
CA HIS A 44 3.38 6.89 0.24
C HIS A 44 2.39 5.97 -0.49
N ILE A 45 1.93 6.36 -1.68
CA ILE A 45 0.98 5.57 -2.48
C ILE A 45 1.62 4.26 -2.97
N LEU A 46 2.91 4.28 -3.36
CA LEU A 46 3.61 3.08 -3.80
C LEU A 46 3.94 2.11 -2.65
N PHE A 47 4.23 2.62 -1.46
CA PHE A 47 4.55 1.81 -0.28
C PHE A 47 3.30 1.41 0.53
N GLY A 48 2.16 2.08 0.39
CA GLY A 48 1.09 2.08 1.39
C GLY A 48 -0.31 1.76 0.87
N ASN A 49 -0.82 0.58 1.26
CA ASN A 49 -2.20 0.25 1.69
C ASN A 49 -2.38 -1.26 1.72
N VAL A 50 -1.71 -1.97 0.81
CA VAL A 50 -1.78 -3.43 0.69
C VAL A 50 -1.33 -4.13 1.96
N TRP A 51 -0.27 -3.65 2.61
CA TRP A 51 0.21 -4.22 3.87
C TRP A 51 -0.80 -4.03 5.01
N MET A 52 -1.54 -2.91 5.01
CA MET A 52 -2.62 -2.68 5.96
C MET A 52 -3.81 -3.60 5.66
N ALA A 53 -4.17 -3.79 4.39
CA ALA A 53 -5.22 -4.72 3.99
C ALA A 53 -4.88 -6.16 4.42
N PHE A 54 -3.65 -6.61 4.17
CA PHE A 54 -3.15 -7.91 4.62
C PHE A 54 -3.21 -8.04 6.16
N ASN A 55 -2.83 -7.01 6.90
CA ASN A 55 -2.86 -7.03 8.35
C ASN A 55 -4.29 -7.01 8.91
N SER A 56 -5.22 -6.26 8.29
CA SER A 56 -6.65 -6.28 8.62
C SER A 56 -7.26 -7.65 8.36
N LEU A 57 -6.89 -8.30 7.26
CA LEU A 57 -7.30 -9.67 6.96
C LEU A 57 -6.79 -10.66 8.02
N LYS A 58 -5.51 -10.57 8.43
CA LYS A 58 -4.93 -11.41 9.50
C LYS A 58 -5.60 -11.21 10.85
N ARG A 59 -6.15 -10.02 11.11
CA ARG A 59 -6.92 -9.70 12.32
C ARG A 59 -8.38 -10.17 12.26
N GLY A 60 -8.79 -10.83 11.18
CA GLY A 60 -10.16 -11.33 11.01
C GLY A 60 -11.15 -10.28 10.51
N ASN A 61 -10.69 -9.15 9.97
CA ASN A 61 -11.54 -8.07 9.45
C ASN A 61 -11.48 -8.00 7.91
N PRO A 62 -12.17 -8.90 7.19
CA PRO A 62 -12.09 -8.95 5.73
C PRO A 62 -12.77 -7.76 5.05
N GLN A 63 -13.86 -7.21 5.60
CA GLN A 63 -14.51 -6.03 5.00
C GLN A 63 -13.55 -4.83 4.95
N GLN A 64 -12.75 -4.65 6.01
CA GLN A 64 -11.76 -3.58 6.05
C GLN A 64 -10.60 -3.84 5.08
N ALA A 65 -10.19 -5.11 4.91
CA ALA A 65 -9.19 -5.49 3.93
C ALA A 65 -9.66 -5.19 2.49
N GLU A 66 -10.92 -5.47 2.19
CA GLU A 66 -11.53 -5.19 0.88
C GLU A 66 -11.61 -3.68 0.60
N ALA A 67 -12.04 -2.89 1.59
CA ALA A 67 -12.07 -1.42 1.50
C ALA A 67 -10.67 -0.80 1.32
N LEU A 68 -9.63 -1.39 1.92
CA LEU A 68 -8.25 -0.94 1.73
C LEU A 68 -7.68 -1.37 0.37
N LEU A 69 -8.09 -2.53 -0.14
CA LEU A 69 -7.72 -2.98 -1.49
C LEU A 69 -8.41 -2.16 -2.58
N SER A 70 -9.64 -1.73 -2.39
CA SER A 70 -10.36 -0.90 -3.38
C SER A 70 -9.77 0.51 -3.54
N GLN A 71 -9.04 1.00 -2.52
CA GLN A 71 -8.26 2.24 -2.60
C GLN A 71 -7.00 2.10 -3.46
N VAL A 72 -6.60 0.88 -3.82
CA VAL A 72 -5.44 0.65 -4.69
C VAL A 72 -5.84 0.93 -6.14
N TRP A 73 -5.44 2.10 -6.63
CA TRP A 73 -5.79 2.57 -7.98
C TRP A 73 -5.33 1.64 -9.10
N LYS A 74 -4.07 1.21 -9.09
CA LYS A 74 -3.54 0.22 -10.04
C LYS A 74 -2.55 -0.71 -9.36
N PRO A 75 -2.79 -2.03 -9.33
CA PRO A 75 -1.82 -2.98 -8.77
C PRO A 75 -0.51 -3.03 -9.58
N ASN A 76 -0.52 -2.53 -10.81
CA ASN A 76 0.68 -2.42 -11.64
C ASN A 76 1.67 -1.33 -11.19
N TRP A 77 1.25 -0.37 -10.37
CA TRP A 77 2.14 0.67 -9.84
C TRP A 77 2.78 0.26 -8.51
N LEU A 78 2.27 -0.80 -7.88
CA LEU A 78 2.87 -1.37 -6.69
C LEU A 78 4.23 -1.98 -7.04
N LEU A 79 5.19 -1.78 -6.14
CA LEU A 79 6.45 -2.53 -6.14
C LEU A 79 6.15 -4.04 -6.21
N PRO A 80 7.02 -4.86 -6.85
CA PRO A 80 6.78 -6.29 -7.05
C PRO A 80 6.35 -7.02 -5.77
N ARG A 81 7.01 -6.69 -4.65
CA ARG A 81 6.69 -7.20 -3.31
C ARG A 81 5.29 -6.81 -2.85
N ASN A 82 4.91 -5.53 -2.95
CA ASN A 82 3.59 -5.06 -2.55
C ASN A 82 2.51 -5.65 -3.46
N ARG A 83 2.83 -5.85 -4.75
CA ARG A 83 1.94 -6.52 -5.70
C ARG A 83 1.70 -8.00 -5.33
N ALA A 84 2.73 -8.71 -4.85
CA ALA A 84 2.55 -10.07 -4.34
C ALA A 84 1.54 -10.10 -3.17
N TYR A 85 1.69 -9.22 -2.19
CA TYR A 85 0.75 -9.10 -1.06
C TYR A 85 -0.66 -8.67 -1.48
N TYR A 86 -0.79 -7.90 -2.57
CA TYR A 86 -2.09 -7.50 -3.12
C TYR A 86 -2.86 -8.71 -3.62
N PHE A 87 -2.21 -9.52 -4.47
CA PHE A 87 -2.82 -10.74 -5.00
C PHE A 87 -3.04 -11.81 -3.93
N PHE A 88 -2.17 -11.88 -2.91
CA PHE A 88 -2.37 -12.77 -1.78
C PHE A 88 -3.63 -12.40 -1.00
N THR A 89 -3.76 -11.14 -0.60
CA THR A 89 -4.91 -10.66 0.18
C THR A 89 -6.21 -10.79 -0.61
N LEU A 90 -6.17 -10.48 -1.91
CA LEU A 90 -7.30 -10.65 -2.83
C LEU A 90 -7.70 -12.13 -2.96
N GLY A 91 -6.73 -13.04 -3.10
CA GLY A 91 -6.96 -14.48 -3.16
C GLY A 91 -7.63 -15.00 -1.88
N MET A 92 -7.18 -14.56 -0.72
CA MET A 92 -7.78 -14.93 0.57
C MET A 92 -9.21 -14.39 0.74
N LEU A 93 -9.50 -13.17 0.29
CA LEU A 93 -10.87 -12.63 0.23
C LEU A 93 -11.77 -13.50 -0.65
N HIS A 94 -11.31 -13.88 -1.84
CA HIS A 94 -12.07 -14.78 -2.72
C HIS A 94 -12.31 -16.17 -2.10
N LEU A 95 -11.37 -16.71 -1.31
CA LEU A 95 -11.60 -17.95 -0.56
C LEU A 95 -12.76 -17.80 0.43
N GLN A 96 -12.82 -16.68 1.16
CA GLN A 96 -13.92 -16.40 2.10
C GLN A 96 -15.27 -16.29 1.38
N HIS A 97 -15.29 -15.72 0.17
CA HIS A 97 -16.48 -15.67 -0.67
C HIS A 97 -16.81 -16.99 -1.40
N LYS A 98 -16.18 -18.11 -1.03
CA LYS A 98 -16.34 -19.44 -1.66
C LYS A 98 -15.98 -19.49 -3.16
N LYS A 99 -15.25 -18.50 -3.67
CA LYS A 99 -14.81 -18.39 -5.08
C LYS A 99 -13.45 -19.07 -5.28
N ARG A 100 -13.42 -20.40 -5.12
CA ARG A 100 -12.18 -21.21 -5.07
C ARG A 100 -11.28 -21.09 -6.31
N GLU A 101 -11.86 -21.17 -7.50
CA GLU A 101 -11.10 -21.09 -8.77
C GLU A 101 -10.37 -19.75 -8.91
N GLN A 102 -11.07 -18.65 -8.63
CA GLN A 102 -10.53 -17.30 -8.72
C GLN A 102 -9.47 -17.07 -7.64
N ALA A 103 -9.74 -17.53 -6.42
CA ALA A 103 -8.79 -17.47 -5.33
C ALA A 103 -7.45 -18.16 -5.68
N LYS A 104 -7.50 -19.39 -6.18
CA LYS A 104 -6.31 -20.16 -6.56
C LYS A 104 -5.48 -19.44 -7.61
N LYS A 105 -6.11 -18.85 -8.63
CA LYS A 105 -5.44 -18.05 -9.66
C LYS A 105 -4.70 -16.84 -9.06
N TYR A 106 -5.31 -16.13 -8.13
CA TYR A 106 -4.67 -14.97 -7.48
C TYR A 106 -3.57 -15.37 -6.51
N LEU A 107 -3.76 -16.44 -5.73
CA LEU A 107 -2.74 -16.97 -4.82
C LEU A 107 -1.51 -17.48 -5.58
N GLN A 108 -1.70 -18.22 -6.67
CA GLN A 108 -0.58 -18.64 -7.54
C GLN A 108 0.18 -17.44 -8.10
N LYS A 109 -0.54 -16.40 -8.52
CA LYS A 109 0.09 -15.14 -9.00
C LYS A 109 0.85 -14.42 -7.88
N ALA A 110 0.38 -14.51 -6.64
CA ALA A 110 1.10 -13.96 -5.49
C ALA A 110 2.41 -14.71 -5.23
N VAL A 111 2.38 -16.05 -5.31
CA VAL A 111 3.59 -16.90 -5.17
C VAL A 111 4.60 -16.59 -6.27
N SER A 112 4.16 -16.47 -7.53
CA SER A 112 5.06 -16.17 -8.66
C SER A 112 5.73 -14.80 -8.54
N LEU A 113 5.10 -13.84 -7.85
CA LEU A 113 5.64 -12.51 -7.62
C LEU A 113 6.61 -12.43 -6.43
N GLY A 114 6.73 -13.50 -5.62
CA GLY A 114 7.62 -13.58 -4.47
C GLY A 114 7.03 -12.96 -3.21
N LEU A 115 6.47 -13.79 -2.32
CA LEU A 115 6.06 -13.37 -0.99
C LEU A 115 7.30 -13.26 -0.08
N ARG A 116 7.27 -12.35 0.89
CA ARG A 116 8.47 -12.03 1.67
C ARG A 116 8.81 -13.09 2.71
N THR A 117 7.82 -13.82 3.19
CA THR A 117 7.96 -14.73 4.34
C THR A 117 7.63 -16.17 3.93
N PRO A 118 8.36 -17.15 4.46
CA PRO A 118 8.08 -18.57 4.22
C PRO A 118 6.66 -18.99 4.64
N ASN A 119 6.14 -18.35 5.70
CA ASN A 119 4.80 -18.61 6.21
C ASN A 119 3.69 -18.17 5.23
N ASP A 120 3.87 -17.01 4.58
CA ASP A 120 2.89 -16.53 3.59
C ASP A 120 2.99 -17.37 2.31
N HIS A 121 4.17 -17.91 1.98
CA HIS A 121 4.35 -18.90 0.92
C HIS A 121 3.56 -20.19 1.17
N ALA A 122 3.63 -20.74 2.39
CA ALA A 122 2.88 -21.95 2.75
C ALA A 122 1.36 -21.71 2.69
N LEU A 123 0.90 -20.55 3.19
CA LEU A 123 -0.52 -20.19 3.14
C LEU A 123 -1.05 -20.00 1.72
N ALA A 124 -0.21 -19.57 0.78
CA ALA A 124 -0.59 -19.37 -0.61
C ALA A 124 -0.64 -20.67 -1.44
N GLN A 125 -0.12 -21.77 -0.90
CA GLN A 125 -0.07 -23.08 -1.55
C GLN A 125 -1.16 -24.06 -1.04
N LEU A 126 -1.95 -23.66 -0.04
CA LEU A 126 -3.14 -24.36 0.45
C LEU A 126 -4.28 -24.35 -0.59
#